data_AF-A0A2V6IKJ0-F1
#
_entry.id   AF-A0A2V6IKJ0-F1
#
_cell.length_a   1.000
_cell.length_b   1.000
_cell.length_c   1.000
_cell.angle_alpha   90.00
_cell.angle_beta   90.00
_cell.angle_gamma   90.00
#
_symmetry.space_group_name_H-M   'P 1'
#
loop_
_entity.id
_entity.type
_entity.pdbx_description
1 polymer ?
#
loop_
_entity_poly.entity_id
_entity_poly.type
_entity_poly.pdbx_seq_one_letter_code
_entity_poly.pdbx_strand_id
1 'polypeptide(L)' 'KEGFFVPAIRYPSVARGTARLRITLTAVHADSQIRALVDSIRRLQRSSGRH' A
#
# COMPACT_ATOMS: atom_id res chain seq x y z
N LYS A 1 -12.45 1.69 1.39
CA LYS A 1 -11.88 0.51 0.68
C LYS A 1 -11.43 0.98 -0.70
N GLU A 2 -10.16 0.83 -1.06
CA GLU A 2 -9.54 1.55 -2.21
C GLU A 2 -9.41 0.75 -3.52
N GLY A 3 -9.81 -0.53 -3.55
CA GLY A 3 -9.80 -1.35 -4.78
C GLY A 3 -8.49 -2.06 -5.11
N PHE A 4 -7.46 -1.98 -4.27
CA PHE A 4 -6.17 -2.65 -4.46
C PHE A 4 -6.01 -3.88 -3.55
N PHE A 5 -5.47 -4.97 -4.09
CA PHE A 5 -5.01 -6.10 -3.30
C PHE A 5 -3.53 -5.90 -2.92
N VAL A 6 -3.29 -5.58 -1.65
CA VAL A 6 -1.95 -5.30 -1.14
C VAL A 6 -1.66 -6.17 0.09
N PRO A 7 -0.81 -7.20 -0.03
CA PRO A 7 -0.43 -8.03 1.11
C PRO A 7 0.29 -7.23 2.19
N ALA A 8 -0.16 -7.37 3.43
CA ALA A 8 0.57 -6.90 4.60
C ALA A 8 1.63 -7.92 5.03
N ILE A 9 2.87 -7.47 5.23
CA ILE A 9 3.95 -8.26 5.82
C ILE A 9 4.11 -7.81 7.28
N ARG A 10 4.04 -8.77 8.19
CA ARG A 10 4.07 -8.56 9.64
C ARG A 10 5.01 -9.56 10.32
N TYR A 11 5.25 -9.37 11.61
CA TYR A 11 5.97 -10.35 12.43
C TYR A 11 5.32 -11.75 12.31
N PRO A 12 6.09 -12.85 12.27
CA PRO A 12 7.55 -12.94 12.41
C PRO A 12 8.37 -12.71 11.14
N SER A 13 7.72 -12.53 9.98
CA SER A 13 8.43 -12.38 8.69
C SER A 13 9.25 -11.10 8.59
N VAL A 14 8.92 -10.08 9.40
CA VAL A 14 9.70 -8.85 9.55
C VAL A 14 9.85 -8.51 11.04
N ALA A 15 10.87 -7.73 11.39
CA ALA A 15 11.09 -7.27 12.76
C ALA A 15 9.86 -6.54 13.32
N ARG A 16 9.65 -6.63 14.63
CA ARG A 16 8.56 -5.92 15.34
C ARG A 16 8.66 -4.42 15.08
N GLY A 17 7.50 -3.76 14.96
CA GLY A 17 7.42 -2.33 14.64
C GLY A 17 7.71 -1.96 13.18
N THR A 18 8.09 -2.93 12.33
CA THR A 18 8.43 -2.67 10.91
C THR A 18 7.45 -3.31 9.92
N ALA A 19 6.21 -3.53 10.37
CA ALA A 19 5.13 -4.01 9.54
C ALA A 19 4.95 -3.08 8.33
N ARG A 20 4.81 -3.65 7.15
CA ARG A 20 4.78 -2.90 5.88
C ARG A 20 3.89 -3.57 4.87
N LEU A 21 3.36 -2.77 3.95
CA LEU A 21 2.62 -3.27 2.80
C LEU A 21 3.58 -3.61 1.66
N ARG A 22 3.41 -4.77 1.01
CA ARG A 22 4.18 -5.16 -0.17
C ARG A 22 3.35 -4.91 -1.42
N ILE A 23 3.77 -3.96 -2.23
CA ILE A 23 3.18 -3.64 -3.52
C ILE A 23 4.12 -4.17 -4.60
N THR A 24 3.60 -4.99 -5.51
CA THR A 24 4.36 -5.53 -6.64
C THR A 24 3.96 -4.80 -7.91
N LEU A 25 4.93 -4.17 -8.57
CA LEU A 25 4.72 -3.49 -9.86
C LEU A 25 5.28 -4.35 -10.99
N THR A 26 4.62 -4.30 -12.13
CA THR A 26 5.02 -4.99 -13.37
C THR A 26 4.78 -4.08 -14.57
N ALA A 27 5.46 -4.33 -15.68
CA ALA A 27 5.30 -3.55 -16.92
C ALA A 27 3.89 -3.60 -17.54
N VAL A 28 3.04 -4.55 -17.11
CA VAL A 28 1.65 -4.67 -17.57
C VAL A 28 0.74 -3.60 -16.95
N HIS A 29 1.17 -2.95 -15.86
CA HIS A 29 0.37 -1.90 -15.25
C HIS A 29 0.36 -0.66 -16.14
N ALA A 30 -0.84 -0.19 -16.48
CA ALA A 30 -1.02 1.09 -17.14
C ALA A 30 -0.74 2.24 -16.17
N ASP A 31 -0.27 3.37 -16.70
CA ASP A 31 0.01 4.56 -15.89
C ASP A 31 -1.20 5.01 -15.05
N SER A 32 -2.42 4.85 -15.57
CA SER A 32 -3.65 5.20 -14.85
C SER A 32 -3.82 4.38 -13.56
N GLN A 33 -3.42 3.10 -13.58
CA GLN A 33 -3.45 2.23 -12.40
C GLN A 33 -2.42 2.69 -11.36
N ILE A 34 -1.23 3.12 -11.82
CA ILE A 34 -0.19 3.67 -10.94
C ILE A 34 -0.65 4.98 -10.30
N ARG A 35 -1.24 5.89 -11.09
CA ARG A 35 -1.79 7.16 -10.59
C ARG A 35 -2.90 6.91 -9.55
N ALA A 36 -3.82 5.99 -9.84
CA ALA A 36 -4.88 5.62 -8.90
C ALA A 36 -4.33 5.07 -7.58
N LEU A 37 -3.29 4.22 -7.64
CA LEU A 37 -2.63 3.68 -6.44
C LEU A 37 -2.02 4.79 -5.58
N VAL A 38 -1.31 5.73 -6.20
CA VAL A 38 -0.69 6.87 -5.50
C VAL A 38 -1.75 7.71 -4.79
N ASP A 39 -2.85 8.03 -5.47
CA ASP A 39 -3.93 8.83 -4.89
C ASP A 39 -4.63 8.11 -3.73
N SER A 40 -4.83 6.79 -3.85
CA SER A 40 -5.33 5.96 -2.76
C SER A 40 -4.40 5.95 -1.55
N ILE A 41 -3.09 5.77 -1.73
CA ILE A 41 -2.12 5.81 -0.61
C ILE A 41 -2.16 7.17 0.08
N ARG A 42 -2.18 8.28 -0.67
CA ARG A 42 -2.28 9.63 -0.11
C ARG A 42 -3.56 9.83 0.69
N ARG A 43 -4.70 9.34 0.21
CA ARG A 43 -5.98 9.37 0.97
C ARG A 43 -5.85 8.61 2.29
N LEU A 44 -5.30 7.40 2.24
CA LEU A 44 -5.12 6.56 3.42
C LEU A 44 -4.19 7.20 4.45
N GLN A 45 -3.05 7.76 4.02
CA GLN A 45 -2.12 8.46 4.91
C GLN A 45 -2.78 9.62 5.66
N ARG A 46 -3.63 10.40 4.99
CA ARG A 46 -4.38 11.48 5.64
C ARG A 46 -5.40 10.96 6.66
N SER A 47 -6.05 9.83 6.37
CA SER A 47 -6.99 9.21 7.32
C SER A 47 -6.31 8.52 8.50
N SER A 48 -5.06 8.06 8.34
CA SER A 48 -4.29 7.39 9.38
C SER A 48 -3.61 8.35 10.36
N GLY A 49 -3.71 9.67 10.15
CA GLY A 49 -3.16 10.71 11.04
C GLY A 49 -3.88 10.91 12.37
N ARG A 50 -4.44 9.83 12.97
CA ARG A 50 -5.13 9.90 14.26
C ARG A 50 -4.87 8.64 15.09
N HIS A 51 -3.60 8.37 15.36
CA HIS A 51 -3.15 7.52 16.48
C HIS A 51 -1.85 8.08 17.02
#